data_AF-A0AAV2A198-F1
#
_entry.id   AF-A0AAV2A198-F1
#
_cell.length_a   1.000
_cell.length_b   1.000
_cell.length_c   1.000
_cell.angle_alpha   90.00
_cell.angle_beta   90.00
_cell.angle_gamma   90.00
#
_symmetry.space_group_name_H-M   'P 1'
#
loop_
_entity.id
_entity.type
_entity.pdbx_description
1 polymer ?
#
loop_
_entity_poly.entity_id
_entity_poly.type
_entity_poly.pdbx_seq_one_letter_code
_entity_poly.pdbx_strand_id
1 'polypeptide(L)'
;MDQVRGFTVELLNQCRNTAEVEMLLKLPQGFNLQSQKTNYPRLQLALDYKQKEFVANSLVQQVLTGHWLGEFRSWPRRSLIRKILHVFFRVILLPFICILLLVTPWLKQLGKYHSPLNRFLLSLASYLLFLTSVFMINILDKGRFGKGAPGTGFEGVVVVFVFGHIWSTIRQFWVEGYQRFFRAPWNLYPWARWRFKLGTF
;
A
#
# COMPACT_ATOMS: atom_id res chain seq x y z
N MET A 1 14.88 -21.05 -19.20
CA MET A 1 14.81 -19.94 -18.20
C MET A 1 14.70 -20.46 -16.77
N ASP A 2 14.01 -21.58 -16.53
CA ASP A 2 13.82 -22.11 -15.18
C ASP A 2 15.13 -22.59 -14.51
N GLN A 3 16.08 -23.11 -15.28
CA GLN A 3 17.41 -23.45 -14.76
C GLN A 3 18.17 -22.23 -14.20
N VAL A 4 18.01 -21.05 -14.80
CA VAL A 4 18.62 -19.80 -14.31
C VAL A 4 17.93 -19.34 -13.03
N ARG A 5 16.61 -19.56 -12.91
CA ARG A 5 15.84 -19.25 -11.70
C ARG A 5 16.28 -20.15 -10.54
N GLY A 6 16.37 -21.46 -10.79
CA GLY A 6 16.87 -22.45 -9.83
C GLY A 6 18.29 -22.14 -9.36
N PHE A 7 19.22 -21.86 -10.29
CA PHE A 7 20.59 -21.46 -9.96
C PHE A 7 20.64 -20.21 -9.08
N THR A 8 19.80 -19.20 -9.35
CA THR A 8 19.77 -17.97 -8.53
C THR A 8 19.26 -18.26 -7.11
N VAL A 9 18.30 -19.18 -6.96
CA VAL A 9 17.79 -19.62 -5.65
C VAL A 9 18.84 -20.43 -4.89
N GLU A 10 19.58 -21.31 -5.59
CA GLU A 10 20.67 -22.08 -4.99
C GLU A 10 21.81 -21.17 -4.50
N LEU A 11 22.20 -20.16 -5.30
CA LEU A 11 23.19 -19.17 -4.88
C LEU A 11 22.75 -18.39 -3.63
N LEU A 12 21.46 -18.01 -3.54
CA LEU A 12 20.89 -17.38 -2.36
C LEU A 12 20.96 -18.29 -1.12
N ASN A 13 20.72 -19.59 -1.29
CA ASN A 13 20.77 -20.56 -0.20
C ASN A 13 22.19 -20.78 0.35
N GLN A 14 23.23 -20.41 -0.40
CA GLN A 14 24.61 -20.43 0.08
C GLN A 14 24.94 -19.23 0.98
N CYS A 15 24.12 -18.17 1.02
CA CYS A 15 24.31 -17.07 1.94
C CYS A 15 24.06 -17.52 3.38
N ARG A 16 25.01 -17.26 4.28
CA ARG A 16 24.96 -17.77 5.65
C ARG A 16 24.14 -16.88 6.57
N ASN A 17 24.03 -15.59 6.24
CA ASN A 17 23.41 -14.57 7.09
C ASN A 17 22.53 -13.60 6.28
N THR A 18 21.54 -13.00 6.94
CA THR A 18 20.67 -11.97 6.36
C THR A 18 21.42 -10.70 5.92
N ALA A 19 22.56 -10.39 6.54
CA ALA A 19 23.42 -9.27 6.15
C ALA A 19 24.06 -9.46 4.76
N GLU A 20 24.48 -10.68 4.42
CA GLU A 20 25.03 -11.01 3.10
C GLU A 20 23.94 -10.89 2.02
N VAL A 21 22.75 -11.39 2.33
CA VAL A 21 21.58 -11.25 1.45
C VAL A 21 21.22 -9.78 1.27
N GLU A 22 21.23 -8.98 2.34
CA GLU A 22 20.95 -7.54 2.24
C GLU A 22 21.97 -6.82 1.34
N MET A 23 23.26 -7.13 1.47
CA MET A 23 24.29 -6.60 0.57
C MET A 23 24.05 -7.03 -0.87
N LEU A 24 23.67 -8.29 -1.11
CA LEU A 24 23.37 -8.80 -2.43
C LEU A 24 22.18 -8.07 -3.07
N LEU A 25 21.14 -7.74 -2.29
CA LEU A 25 19.96 -7.02 -2.75
C LEU A 25 20.23 -5.53 -3.05
N LYS A 26 21.25 -4.94 -2.40
CA LYS A 26 21.67 -3.54 -2.58
C LYS A 26 22.58 -3.32 -3.80
N LEU A 27 23.11 -4.37 -4.41
CA LEU A 27 24.00 -4.27 -5.58
C LEU A 27 23.31 -3.55 -6.75
N PRO A 28 23.90 -2.45 -7.28
CA PRO A 28 23.31 -1.67 -8.37
C PRO A 28 23.61 -2.22 -9.78
N GLN A 29 24.35 -3.33 -9.88
CA GLN A 29 24.83 -3.84 -11.18
C GLN A 29 23.66 -4.25 -12.09
N GLY A 30 23.63 -3.68 -13.30
CA GLY A 30 22.59 -3.92 -14.31
C GLY A 30 21.34 -3.02 -14.22
N PHE A 31 21.28 -2.12 -13.23
CA PHE A 31 20.17 -1.16 -13.08
C PHE A 31 20.56 0.18 -13.71
N ASN A 32 19.93 0.57 -14.83
CA ASN A 32 20.14 1.90 -15.40
C ASN A 32 19.73 2.97 -14.38
N LEU A 33 20.71 3.76 -13.94
CA LEU A 33 20.76 4.55 -12.71
C LEU A 33 19.72 5.68 -12.55
N GLN A 34 18.74 5.80 -13.45
CA GLN A 34 18.03 7.08 -13.63
C GLN A 34 16.58 7.12 -13.13
N SER A 35 15.94 6.00 -12.78
CA SER A 35 14.47 6.05 -12.61
C SER A 35 13.94 6.02 -11.18
N GLN A 36 14.53 5.31 -10.21
CA GLN A 36 14.02 5.33 -8.82
C GLN A 36 15.11 5.07 -7.79
N LYS A 37 15.23 5.96 -6.78
CA LYS A 37 15.96 5.69 -5.54
C LYS A 37 15.21 4.61 -4.76
N THR A 38 15.37 3.35 -5.13
CA THR A 38 14.87 2.23 -4.33
C THR A 38 16.00 1.68 -3.47
N ASN A 39 15.66 1.32 -2.22
CA ASN A 39 16.65 0.80 -1.26
C ASN A 39 17.21 -0.58 -1.66
N TYR A 40 16.55 -1.28 -2.59
CA TYR A 40 16.90 -2.64 -3.05
C TYR A 40 16.72 -2.77 -4.58
N PRO A 41 17.65 -2.27 -5.40
CA PRO A 41 17.53 -2.26 -6.86
C PRO A 41 17.48 -3.69 -7.44
N ARG A 42 18.24 -4.63 -6.89
CA ARG A 42 18.27 -6.02 -7.38
C ARG A 42 16.98 -6.78 -7.08
N LEU A 43 16.35 -6.48 -5.95
CA LEU A 43 15.02 -7.01 -5.61
C LEU A 43 13.96 -6.49 -6.59
N GLN A 44 14.02 -5.20 -6.92
CA GLN A 44 13.11 -4.60 -7.89
C GLN A 44 13.27 -5.21 -9.28
N LEU A 45 14.50 -5.47 -9.71
CA LEU A 45 14.78 -6.15 -10.97
C LEU A 45 14.21 -7.59 -10.98
N ALA A 46 14.39 -8.35 -9.89
CA ALA A 46 13.83 -9.68 -9.75
C ALA A 46 12.28 -9.68 -9.81
N LEU A 47 11.65 -8.65 -9.25
CA LEU A 47 10.20 -8.42 -9.35
C LEU A 47 9.77 -8.07 -10.78
N ASP A 48 10.50 -7.19 -11.47
CA ASP A 48 10.24 -6.82 -12.86
C ASP A 48 10.34 -8.03 -13.81
N TYR A 49 11.28 -8.96 -13.54
CA TYR A 49 11.41 -10.25 -14.24
C TYR A 49 10.52 -11.37 -13.68
N LYS A 50 9.61 -11.08 -12.74
CA LYS A 50 8.67 -12.06 -12.14
C LYS A 50 9.35 -13.31 -11.58
N GLN A 51 10.52 -13.19 -10.97
CA GLN A 51 11.24 -14.29 -10.32
C GLN A 51 10.63 -14.61 -8.93
N LYS A 52 9.50 -15.33 -8.92
CA LYS A 52 8.73 -15.61 -7.69
C LYS A 52 9.52 -16.41 -6.65
N GLU A 53 10.30 -17.41 -7.07
CA GLU A 53 11.07 -18.29 -6.17
C GLU A 53 12.19 -17.54 -5.44
N PHE A 54 12.88 -16.64 -6.15
CA PHE A 54 13.88 -15.75 -5.55
C PHE A 54 13.27 -14.86 -4.47
N VAL A 55 12.12 -14.24 -4.76
CA VAL A 55 11.45 -13.34 -3.81
C VAL A 55 10.85 -14.13 -2.65
N ALA A 56 10.35 -15.36 -2.87
CA ALA A 56 9.75 -16.20 -1.84
C ALA A 56 10.77 -16.83 -0.88
N ASN A 57 12.07 -16.72 -1.15
CA ASN A 57 13.11 -17.24 -0.28
C ASN A 57 12.99 -16.67 1.15
N SER A 58 13.13 -17.54 2.16
CA SER A 58 12.96 -17.17 3.57
C SER A 58 13.92 -16.07 4.03
N LEU A 59 15.16 -16.06 3.54
CA LEU A 59 16.16 -15.04 3.89
C LEU A 59 15.81 -13.67 3.31
N VAL A 60 15.37 -13.64 2.06
CA VAL A 60 14.91 -12.40 1.39
C VAL A 60 13.67 -11.85 2.09
N GLN A 61 12.72 -12.72 2.44
CA GLN A 61 11.53 -12.34 3.19
C GLN A 61 11.85 -11.83 4.60
N GLN A 62 12.86 -12.36 5.29
CA GLN A 62 13.30 -11.85 6.58
C GLN A 62 13.89 -10.43 6.48
N VAL A 63 14.74 -10.18 5.48
CA VAL A 63 15.31 -8.84 5.21
C VAL A 63 14.21 -7.85 4.87
N LEU A 64 13.29 -8.23 3.98
CA LEU A 64 12.16 -7.40 3.57
C LEU A 64 11.20 -7.13 4.73
N THR A 65 10.93 -8.14 5.57
CA THR A 65 10.10 -8.03 6.77
C THR A 65 10.75 -7.09 7.79
N GLY A 66 12.08 -7.19 7.97
CA GLY A 66 12.85 -6.26 8.80
C GLY A 66 12.73 -4.82 8.31
N HIS A 67 12.89 -4.61 7.01
CA HIS A 67 12.73 -3.29 6.39
C HIS A 67 11.27 -2.78 6.49
N TRP A 68 10.29 -3.66 6.31
CA TRP A 68 8.87 -3.33 6.35
C TRP A 68 8.43 -2.89 7.75
N LEU A 69 8.82 -3.67 8.76
CA LEU A 69 8.48 -3.42 10.15
C LEU A 69 9.26 -2.24 10.72
N GLY A 70 10.52 -2.05 10.32
CA GLY A 70 11.41 -1.03 10.88
C GLY A 70 11.39 -1.05 12.42
N GLU A 71 11.01 0.08 13.01
CA GLU A 71 10.85 0.26 14.46
C GLU A 71 9.77 -0.62 15.10
N PHE A 72 8.83 -1.16 14.32
CA PHE A 72 7.74 -2.03 14.79
C PHE A 72 8.11 -3.53 14.76
N ARG A 73 9.38 -3.90 14.90
CA ARG A 73 9.84 -5.31 14.82
C ARG A 73 9.11 -6.28 15.77
N SER A 74 8.53 -5.78 16.87
CA SER A 74 7.72 -6.56 17.82
C SER A 74 6.26 -6.78 17.38
N TRP A 75 5.78 -6.09 16.33
CA TRP A 75 4.39 -6.14 15.88
C TRP A 75 3.87 -7.55 15.56
N PRO A 76 4.61 -8.42 14.84
CA PRO A 76 4.12 -9.76 14.52
C PRO A 76 3.86 -10.62 15.76
N ARG A 77 4.68 -10.44 16.81
CA ARG A 77 4.57 -11.15 18.09
C ARG A 77 3.38 -10.71 18.95
N ARG A 78 2.71 -9.59 18.62
CA ARG A 78 1.54 -9.12 19.38
C ARG A 78 0.32 -9.98 19.06
N SER A 79 -0.54 -10.17 20.07
CA SER A 79 -1.81 -10.89 19.92
C SER A 79 -2.72 -10.21 18.89
N LEU A 80 -3.54 -11.00 18.20
CA LEU A 80 -4.46 -10.52 17.17
C LEU A 80 -5.43 -9.47 17.73
N ILE A 81 -5.93 -9.66 18.94
CA ILE A 81 -6.83 -8.71 19.62
C ILE A 81 -6.16 -7.34 19.78
N ARG A 82 -4.90 -7.29 20.22
CA ARG A 82 -4.16 -6.03 20.36
C ARG A 82 -3.90 -5.36 19.01
N LYS A 83 -3.69 -6.13 17.95
CA LYS A 83 -3.55 -5.60 16.58
C LYS A 83 -4.87 -4.98 16.11
N ILE A 84 -5.99 -5.70 16.27
CA ILE A 84 -7.32 -5.21 15.91
C ILE A 84 -7.67 -3.95 16.69
N LEU A 85 -7.45 -3.96 18.01
CA LEU A 85 -7.70 -2.81 18.87
C LEU A 85 -6.84 -1.60 18.46
N HIS A 86 -5.57 -1.82 18.16
CA HIS A 86 -4.68 -0.75 17.68
C HIS A 86 -5.14 -0.18 16.33
N VAL A 87 -5.63 -1.00 15.40
CA VAL A 87 -6.21 -0.55 14.13
C VAL A 87 -7.51 0.22 14.37
N PHE A 88 -8.37 -0.27 15.26
CA PHE A 88 -9.64 0.37 15.60
C PHE A 88 -9.44 1.78 16.20
N PHE A 89 -8.53 1.93 17.17
CA PHE A 89 -8.17 3.26 17.70
C PHE A 89 -7.58 4.16 16.62
N ARG A 90 -6.74 3.61 15.73
CA ARG A 90 -6.18 4.37 14.58
C ARG A 90 -7.25 4.87 13.63
N VAL A 91 -8.30 4.08 13.37
CA VAL A 91 -9.46 4.47 12.54
C VAL A 91 -10.17 5.67 13.16
N ILE A 92 -10.44 5.65 14.46
CA ILE A 92 -11.12 6.76 15.16
C ILE A 92 -10.23 8.02 15.24
N LEU A 93 -8.93 7.86 15.52
CA LEU A 93 -7.99 8.98 15.62
C LEU A 93 -7.51 9.50 14.25
N LEU A 94 -7.83 8.81 13.15
CA LEU A 94 -7.37 9.15 11.80
C LEU A 94 -7.69 10.59 11.37
N PRO A 95 -8.94 11.11 11.50
CA PRO A 95 -9.24 12.49 11.13
C PRO A 95 -8.36 13.51 11.89
N PHE A 96 -8.06 13.23 13.16
CA PHE A 96 -7.17 14.06 13.96
C PHE A 96 -5.71 13.93 13.52
N ILE A 97 -5.25 12.72 13.18
CA ILE A 97 -3.90 12.46 12.66
C ILE A 97 -3.71 13.13 11.29
N CYS A 98 -4.72 13.16 10.43
CA CYS A 98 -4.67 13.84 9.13
C CYS A 98 -4.51 15.35 9.29
N ILE A 99 -5.26 15.97 10.21
CA ILE A 99 -5.12 17.41 10.52
C ILE A 99 -3.75 17.68 11.14
N LEU A 100 -3.31 16.85 12.10
CA LEU A 100 -1.99 16.96 12.71
C LEU A 100 -0.86 16.86 11.68
N LEU A 101 -0.92 15.89 10.76
CA LEU A 101 0.06 15.72 9.68
C LEU A 101 0.08 16.90 8.71
N LEU A 102 -1.07 17.53 8.44
CA LEU A 102 -1.16 18.72 7.58
C LEU A 102 -0.57 19.96 8.27
N VAL A 103 -0.69 20.05 9.59
CA VAL A 103 -0.13 21.12 10.43
C VAL A 103 1.35 20.91 10.76
N THR A 104 1.86 19.67 10.66
CA THR A 104 3.24 19.31 11.05
C THR A 104 4.20 19.03 9.87
N PRO A 105 4.31 19.85 8.81
CA PRO A 105 5.47 19.76 7.93
C PRO A 105 6.77 20.28 8.59
N TRP A 106 6.71 20.82 9.82
CA TRP A 106 7.84 21.48 10.50
C TRP A 106 8.51 20.68 11.64
N LEU A 107 7.93 19.58 12.13
CA LEU A 107 8.53 18.81 13.22
C LEU A 107 9.37 17.65 12.68
N LYS A 108 10.68 17.68 12.94
CA LYS A 108 11.69 16.66 12.61
C LYS A 108 11.40 15.23 13.13
N GLN A 109 10.24 14.97 13.74
CA GLN A 109 9.80 13.66 14.24
C GLN A 109 9.14 12.76 13.18
N LEU A 110 9.04 13.19 11.93
CA LEU A 110 8.47 12.40 10.83
C LEU A 110 9.26 11.13 10.48
N GLY A 111 10.50 10.98 10.96
CA GLY A 111 11.27 9.73 10.79
C GLY A 111 10.54 8.47 11.26
N LYS A 112 9.73 8.57 12.33
CA LYS A 112 8.97 7.43 12.89
C LYS A 112 7.75 7.02 12.06
N TYR A 113 7.21 7.92 11.23
CA TYR A 113 5.99 7.66 10.44
C TYR A 113 6.28 7.15 9.02
N HIS A 114 7.53 7.25 8.55
CA HIS A 114 7.95 6.82 7.20
C HIS A 114 8.01 5.29 7.00
N SER A 115 7.81 4.49 8.05
CA SER A 115 7.74 3.03 7.89
C SER A 115 6.59 2.64 6.95
N PRO A 116 6.83 1.75 5.96
CA PRO A 116 5.81 1.37 4.98
C PRO A 116 4.59 0.70 5.63
N LEU A 117 4.79 0.02 6.76
CA LEU A 117 3.71 -0.55 7.57
C LEU A 117 2.74 0.53 8.06
N ASN A 118 3.26 1.63 8.58
CA ASN A 118 2.43 2.70 9.12
C ASN A 118 1.63 3.41 8.02
N ARG A 119 2.25 3.61 6.84
CA ARG A 119 1.55 4.11 5.65
C ARG A 119 0.44 3.17 5.19
N PHE A 120 0.69 1.86 5.20
CA PHE A 120 -0.30 0.85 4.89
C PHE A 120 -1.46 0.85 5.90
N LEU A 121 -1.17 0.87 7.20
CA LEU A 121 -2.19 0.92 8.24
C LEU A 121 -3.06 2.18 8.15
N LEU A 122 -2.47 3.32 7.81
CA LEU A 122 -3.20 4.57 7.61
C LEU A 122 -4.15 4.46 6.41
N SER A 123 -3.66 3.93 5.28
CA SER A 123 -4.49 3.69 4.08
C SER A 123 -5.61 2.68 4.33
N LEU A 124 -5.34 1.64 5.13
CA LEU A 124 -6.34 0.65 5.52
C LEU A 124 -7.41 1.31 6.39
N ALA A 125 -7.00 2.10 7.38
CA ALA A 125 -7.90 2.77 8.28
C ALA A 125 -8.78 3.81 7.57
N SER A 126 -8.24 4.58 6.62
CA SER A 126 -9.02 5.53 5.82
C SER A 126 -10.06 4.82 4.96
N TYR A 127 -9.71 3.67 4.37
CA TYR A 127 -10.64 2.85 3.60
C TYR A 127 -11.76 2.26 4.48
N LEU A 128 -11.45 1.83 5.70
CA LEU A 128 -12.45 1.36 6.66
C LEU A 128 -13.42 2.49 7.08
N LEU A 129 -12.92 3.70 7.35
CA LEU A 129 -13.77 4.86 7.63
C LEU A 129 -14.74 5.18 6.49
N PHE A 130 -14.26 5.07 5.25
CA PHE A 130 -15.12 5.25 4.08
C PHE A 130 -16.22 4.19 4.01
N LEU A 131 -15.86 2.92 4.20
CA LEU A 131 -16.83 1.82 4.19
C LEU A 131 -17.88 1.98 5.30
N THR A 132 -17.48 2.35 6.51
CA THR A 132 -18.44 2.58 7.61
C THR A 132 -19.36 3.76 7.31
N SER A 133 -18.84 4.84 6.71
CA SER A 133 -19.64 6.00 6.31
C SER A 133 -20.69 5.62 5.25
N VAL A 134 -20.28 4.89 4.20
CA VAL A 134 -21.20 4.41 3.15
C VAL A 134 -22.24 3.45 3.73
N PHE A 135 -21.82 2.54 4.61
CA PHE A 135 -22.72 1.60 5.27
C PHE A 135 -23.76 2.31 6.16
N MET A 136 -23.33 3.32 6.92
CA MET A 136 -24.23 4.16 7.72
C MET A 136 -25.27 4.89 6.87
N ILE A 137 -24.85 5.49 5.75
CA ILE A 137 -25.78 6.12 4.79
C ILE A 137 -26.78 5.09 4.27
N ASN A 138 -26.32 3.89 3.92
CA ASN A 138 -27.19 2.82 3.42
C ASN A 138 -28.25 2.36 4.44
N ILE A 139 -27.89 2.29 5.73
CA ILE A 139 -28.84 1.95 6.80
C ILE A 139 -29.87 3.08 6.98
N LEU A 140 -29.42 4.33 6.99
CA LEU A 140 -30.30 5.50 7.13
C LEU A 140 -31.28 5.62 5.95
N ASP A 141 -30.82 5.31 4.74
CA ASP A 141 -31.63 5.34 3.53
C ASP A 141 -32.67 4.20 3.51
N LYS A 142 -32.25 2.97 3.87
CA LYS A 142 -33.19 1.84 4.05
C LYS A 142 -34.22 2.06 5.15
N GLY A 143 -33.87 2.79 6.21
CA GLY A 143 -34.81 3.16 7.26
C GLY A 143 -35.87 4.18 6.81
N ARG A 144 -35.68 4.81 5.64
CA ARG A 144 -36.53 5.86 5.09
C ARG A 144 -37.21 5.40 3.80
N PHE A 145 -38.04 4.36 3.89
CA PHE A 145 -38.98 4.03 2.81
C PHE A 145 -39.96 5.21 2.61
N GLY A 146 -39.66 6.11 1.66
CA GLY A 146 -40.63 7.07 1.13
C GLY A 146 -40.54 8.53 1.62
N LYS A 147 -39.49 8.96 2.33
CA LYS A 147 -39.23 10.40 2.57
C LYS A 147 -38.00 10.81 1.77
N GLY A 148 -38.19 11.72 0.81
CA GLY A 148 -37.18 12.14 -0.17
C GLY A 148 -35.82 12.56 0.39
N ALA A 149 -34.87 12.75 -0.55
CA ALA A 149 -33.42 12.87 -0.39
C ALA A 149 -32.94 13.28 1.02
N PRO A 150 -32.10 12.46 1.68
CA PRO A 150 -31.62 12.78 3.01
C PRO A 150 -30.61 13.93 2.95
N GLY A 151 -30.96 15.09 3.52
CA GLY A 151 -30.02 16.18 3.82
C GLY A 151 -29.06 15.83 4.95
N THR A 152 -28.44 14.65 4.93
CA THR A 152 -27.43 14.24 5.91
C THR A 152 -26.04 14.69 5.44
N GLY A 153 -25.43 15.61 6.17
CA GLY A 153 -24.10 16.18 5.87
C GLY A 153 -22.95 15.17 5.69
N PHE A 154 -23.19 13.88 5.97
CA PHE A 154 -22.28 12.78 5.64
C PHE A 154 -22.06 12.58 4.13
N GLU A 155 -23.02 12.98 3.28
CA GLU A 155 -22.84 12.93 1.81
C GLU A 155 -21.65 13.80 1.37
N GLY A 156 -21.52 15.00 1.95
CA GLY A 156 -20.40 15.90 1.66
C GLY A 156 -19.04 15.31 2.05
N VAL A 157 -18.96 14.62 3.18
CA VAL A 157 -17.73 13.95 3.65
C VAL A 157 -17.31 12.84 2.69
N VAL A 158 -18.27 12.05 2.20
CA VAL A 158 -18.02 10.99 1.22
C VAL A 158 -17.54 11.59 -0.12
N VAL A 159 -18.17 12.65 -0.60
CA VAL A 159 -17.79 13.32 -1.86
C VAL A 159 -16.36 13.85 -1.77
N VAL A 160 -16.01 14.58 -0.70
CA VAL A 160 -14.64 15.10 -0.49
C VAL A 160 -13.63 13.95 -0.43
N PHE A 161 -13.98 12.84 0.22
CA PHE A 161 -13.13 11.66 0.28
C PHE A 161 -12.89 11.02 -1.10
N VAL A 162 -13.93 10.92 -1.94
CA VAL A 162 -13.83 10.41 -3.31
C VAL A 162 -12.93 11.30 -4.16
N PHE A 163 -13.10 12.62 -4.10
CA PHE A 163 -12.22 13.57 -4.80
C PHE A 163 -10.76 13.43 -4.36
N GLY A 164 -10.51 13.27 -3.05
CA GLY A 164 -9.17 13.01 -2.52
C GLY A 164 -8.55 11.72 -3.05
N HIS A 165 -9.34 10.65 -3.17
CA HIS A 165 -8.89 9.39 -3.77
C HIS A 165 -8.55 9.54 -5.25
N ILE A 166 -9.39 10.23 -6.02
CA ILE A 166 -9.16 10.51 -7.44
C ILE A 166 -7.84 11.28 -7.61
N TRP A 167 -7.63 12.33 -6.82
CA TRP A 167 -6.39 13.11 -6.84
C TRP A 167 -5.15 12.26 -6.49
N SER A 168 -5.26 11.38 -5.49
CA SER A 168 -4.18 10.46 -5.12
C SER A 168 -3.83 9.48 -6.24
N THR A 169 -4.83 8.92 -6.93
CA THR A 169 -4.63 8.02 -8.07
C THR A 169 -3.98 8.76 -9.24
N ILE A 170 -4.38 10.00 -9.50
CA ILE A 170 -3.76 10.85 -10.50
C ILE A 170 -2.29 11.08 -10.16
N ARG A 171 -1.97 11.49 -8.92
CA ARG A 171 -0.56 11.67 -8.49
C ARG A 171 0.27 10.40 -8.64
N GLN A 172 -0.30 9.24 -8.33
CA GLN A 172 0.40 7.96 -8.51
C GLN A 172 0.67 7.66 -9.98
N PHE A 173 -0.29 7.96 -10.86
CA PHE A 173 -0.13 7.87 -12.31
C PHE A 173 1.02 8.77 -12.82
N TRP A 174 1.14 10.00 -12.31
CA TRP A 174 2.24 10.91 -12.67
C TRP A 174 3.61 10.42 -12.20
N VAL A 175 3.71 9.80 -11.02
CA VAL A 175 4.99 9.37 -10.43
C VAL A 175 5.48 8.02 -10.98
N GLU A 176 4.59 7.08 -11.27
CA GLU A 176 4.97 5.73 -11.73
C GLU A 176 5.19 5.64 -13.26
N GLY A 177 4.62 6.59 -14.02
CA GLY A 177 4.70 6.64 -15.48
C GLY A 177 3.75 5.64 -16.17
N TYR A 178 3.33 6.01 -17.39
CA TYR A 178 2.30 5.32 -18.18
C TYR A 178 2.54 3.81 -18.34
N GLN A 179 3.76 3.37 -18.65
CA GLN A 179 4.03 1.97 -19.00
C GLN A 179 3.99 0.99 -17.81
N ARG A 180 4.40 1.41 -16.61
CA ARG A 180 4.33 0.55 -15.40
C ARG A 180 2.91 0.50 -14.83
N PHE A 181 2.16 1.59 -14.92
CA PHE A 181 0.78 1.67 -14.42
C PHE A 181 -0.17 0.68 -15.12
N PHE A 182 -0.09 0.52 -16.44
CA PHE A 182 -0.96 -0.37 -17.21
C PHE A 182 -0.53 -1.85 -17.21
N ARG A 183 0.68 -2.18 -16.71
CA ARG A 183 1.10 -3.58 -16.54
C ARG A 183 0.44 -4.28 -15.35
N ALA A 184 -0.10 -3.52 -14.39
CA ALA A 184 -0.85 -4.07 -13.27
C ALA A 184 -2.32 -4.30 -13.68
N PRO A 185 -2.80 -5.55 -13.76
CA PRO A 185 -4.19 -5.83 -14.18
C PRO A 185 -5.24 -5.20 -13.25
N TRP A 186 -4.87 -4.97 -11.99
CA TRP A 186 -5.70 -4.31 -10.99
C TRP A 186 -5.99 -2.83 -11.31
N ASN A 187 -5.06 -2.13 -11.97
CA ASN A 187 -5.27 -0.74 -12.39
C ASN A 187 -6.16 -0.64 -13.63
N LEU A 188 -6.32 -1.73 -14.40
CA LEU A 188 -7.18 -1.78 -15.58
C LEU A 188 -8.63 -2.12 -15.22
N TYR A 189 -8.86 -2.75 -14.08
CA TYR A 189 -10.19 -3.17 -13.61
C TYR A 189 -11.22 -2.02 -13.57
N PRO A 190 -10.91 -0.82 -13.06
CA PRO A 190 -11.83 0.31 -13.11
C PRO A 190 -12.18 0.67 -14.56
N TRP A 191 -11.19 0.81 -15.43
CA TRP A 191 -11.39 1.21 -16.84
C TRP A 191 -12.19 0.20 -17.65
N ALA A 192 -11.96 -1.09 -17.44
CA ALA A 192 -12.74 -2.16 -18.07
C ALA A 192 -14.22 -2.10 -17.65
N ARG A 193 -14.49 -1.84 -16.37
CA ARG A 193 -15.85 -1.66 -15.84
C ARG A 193 -16.55 -0.42 -16.40
N TRP A 194 -15.83 0.69 -16.60
CA TRP A 194 -16.39 1.90 -17.24
C TRP A 194 -16.70 1.67 -18.72
N ARG A 195 -15.80 1.00 -19.48
CA ARG A 195 -16.05 0.65 -20.89
C ARG A 195 -17.25 -0.27 -21.06
N PHE A 196 -17.42 -1.24 -20.19
CA PHE A 196 -18.58 -2.16 -20.25
C PHE A 196 -19.91 -1.41 -20.04
N LYS A 197 -19.96 -0.48 -19.08
CA LYS A 197 -21.17 0.33 -18.84
C LYS A 197 -21.49 1.33 -19.95
N LEU A 198 -20.49 1.78 -20.71
CA LEU A 198 -20.66 2.72 -21.82
C LEU A 198 -21.03 2.04 -23.15
N GLY A 199 -20.82 0.73 -23.27
CA GLY A 199 -21.20 -0.05 -24.46
C GLY A 199 -22.60 -0.67 -24.43
N THR A 200 -23.32 -0.52 -23.31
CA THR A 200 -24.73 -0.96 -23.16
C THR A 200 -25.72 0.21 -23.22
N PHE A 201 -25.28 1.39 -23.68
CA PHE A 201 -26.11 2.52 -24.07
C PHE A 201 -25.93 2.80 -25.56
#